data_AF-A0A3M1DIR9-F1
#
_entry.id   AF-A0A3M1DIR9-F1
#
_cell.length_a   1.000
_cell.length_b   1.000
_cell.length_c   1.000
_cell.angle_alpha   90.00
_cell.angle_beta   90.00
_cell.angle_gamma   90.00
#
_symmetry.space_group_name_H-M   'P 1'
#
loop_
_entity.id
_entity.type
_entity.pdbx_description
1 polymer ?
#
loop_
_entity_poly.entity_id
_entity_poly.type
_entity_poly.pdbx_seq_one_letter_code
_entity_poly.pdbx_strand_id
1 'polypeptide(L)'
;RTTFNHQFTSDIKTQYHLYDPIEGGFHRYSTKRDWSTPHYEKMLPDQAKLLGAYARLARIIDDERVEEVVSGTLSFVTKRLRAPDGSFFSSQDAYLEDEYFGLPAAERARIAPPYVDRTRTMDGNAMMITTLLSLDRPGAEGLAHDALEFLRKHMVGKDGAFYYFSDEDAFLSGQSLANAWALLAFVEGASIDEAYVRTAVSIADYALDNLYDWNAGGFFERHSTDASFYAPNERIDLSKPYGPNAVFAYGLLRLYLLTENPAYLESGLKTLGYVLGQRGGLDESYYAIKAARLVQDHNLLDEYATAAATITALVKERQSKFFLDDLLSKEQHNIPLDDAPALQDEFASVGFLILALLAFAAGVLSFLSPCCLPVLTAYFAHNAHAKRGDVLKNTIFFFLGLATVFSVLGMGATLIGSLFREQQSLFTQVAGVIIIILGLLEIAGKGFSGLQLSVRNRKTPIGSYLFGAVFAVGWSACIGPILASLLLLSATTGTLFKGSLLLFIYAIGLGLPLIILSFSLDKMSKRAWKFLRGRELYGSLLGWKWRVHSTSLITGSIIIVLGVLIFNDYLYRLNQLALQSSYVQEVIIRGEEFLKRLLLQ
;
A
#
# COMPACT_ATOMS: atom_id res chain seq x y z
N ARG A 1 -0.28 31.46 7.60
CA ARG A 1 -0.52 32.64 6.73
C ARG A 1 -0.49 32.29 5.24
N THR A 2 0.54 31.62 4.70
CA THR A 2 0.58 31.18 3.29
C THR A 2 -0.47 30.12 2.94
N THR A 3 -0.67 29.10 3.78
CA THR A 3 -1.76 28.11 3.63
C THR A 3 -3.14 28.74 3.80
N PHE A 4 -3.24 29.78 4.64
CA PHE A 4 -4.48 30.51 4.89
C PHE A 4 -4.92 31.29 3.65
N ASN A 5 -4.01 31.96 2.95
CA ASN A 5 -4.32 32.70 1.71
C ASN A 5 -4.64 31.78 0.50
N HIS A 6 -4.33 30.49 0.57
CA HIS A 6 -4.66 29.50 -0.47
C HIS A 6 -5.89 28.65 -0.13
N GLN A 7 -6.35 28.67 1.13
CA GLN A 7 -7.60 28.03 1.58
C GLN A 7 -8.73 29.03 1.83
N PHE A 8 -8.38 30.32 1.98
CA PHE A 8 -9.24 31.48 2.13
C PHE A 8 -8.73 32.60 1.21
N THR A 9 -9.47 32.94 0.16
CA THR A 9 -9.27 34.19 -0.58
C THR A 9 -10.36 35.18 -0.17
N SER A 10 -9.99 36.46 -0.13
CA SER A 10 -10.87 37.60 0.18
C SER A 10 -12.01 37.82 -0.82
N ASP A 11 -12.11 36.99 -1.86
CA ASP A 11 -13.16 37.02 -2.89
C ASP A 11 -14.06 35.78 -2.77
N ILE A 12 -14.91 35.79 -1.73
CA ILE A 12 -15.91 34.75 -1.41
C ILE A 12 -16.96 34.50 -2.52
N LYS A 13 -16.91 35.21 -3.66
CA LYS A 13 -17.96 35.11 -4.68
C LYS A 13 -17.64 34.22 -5.89
N THR A 14 -16.40 33.74 -6.09
CA THR A 14 -16.07 32.97 -7.30
C THR A 14 -14.95 31.91 -7.20
N GLN A 15 -14.35 31.63 -6.03
CA GLN A 15 -13.33 30.58 -5.86
C GLN A 15 -13.67 29.62 -4.71
N TYR A 16 -14.30 28.48 -5.05
CA TYR A 16 -14.54 27.38 -4.11
C TYR A 16 -13.22 26.62 -3.85
N HIS A 17 -12.76 26.61 -2.59
CA HIS A 17 -11.69 25.74 -2.11
C HIS A 17 -12.29 24.63 -1.22
N LEU A 18 -11.52 24.09 -0.27
CA LEU A 18 -12.01 23.03 0.62
C LEU A 18 -13.07 23.51 1.62
N TYR A 19 -13.07 24.78 2.04
CA TYR A 19 -14.09 25.31 2.97
C TYR A 19 -15.29 25.86 2.19
N ASP A 20 -16.50 25.57 2.66
CA ASP A 20 -17.75 26.10 2.08
C ASP A 20 -18.14 27.41 2.80
N PRO A 21 -18.01 28.58 2.16
CA PRO A 21 -18.31 29.86 2.80
C PRO A 21 -19.82 30.14 2.93
N ILE A 22 -20.69 29.34 2.30
CA ILE A 22 -22.14 29.54 2.34
C ILE A 22 -22.75 28.79 3.52
N GLU A 23 -22.46 27.50 3.64
CA GLU A 23 -23.06 26.64 4.68
C GLU A 23 -22.09 26.31 5.81
N GLY A 24 -20.81 26.62 5.64
CA GLY A 24 -19.74 26.17 6.53
C GLY A 24 -19.33 24.72 6.28
N GLY A 25 -18.33 24.30 7.03
CA GLY A 25 -17.74 22.97 6.93
C GLY A 25 -16.80 22.81 5.74
N PHE A 26 -16.17 21.65 5.68
CA PHE A 26 -15.11 21.34 4.72
C PHE A 26 -15.48 20.17 3.83
N HIS A 27 -15.18 20.31 2.55
CA HIS A 27 -15.15 19.23 1.58
C HIS A 27 -13.98 18.29 1.86
N ARG A 28 -14.17 17.00 1.57
CA ARG A 28 -13.26 15.91 1.97
C ARG A 28 -11.85 16.07 1.39
N TYR A 29 -11.75 16.38 0.09
CA TYR A 29 -10.47 16.56 -0.59
C TYR A 29 -10.63 17.38 -1.88
N SER A 30 -9.53 17.71 -2.55
CA SER A 30 -9.56 18.30 -3.90
C SER A 30 -9.04 17.30 -4.94
N THR A 31 -9.69 17.25 -6.09
CA THR A 31 -9.26 16.44 -7.24
C THR A 31 -8.01 17.01 -7.94
N LYS A 32 -7.58 18.23 -7.58
CA LYS A 32 -6.39 18.90 -8.12
C LYS A 32 -5.41 19.29 -7.02
N ARG A 33 -4.12 19.33 -7.38
CA ARG A 33 -3.01 19.68 -6.46
C ARG A 33 -3.03 21.14 -5.97
N ASP A 34 -3.73 22.01 -6.70
CA ASP A 34 -3.85 23.44 -6.40
C ASP A 34 -5.10 23.76 -5.55
N TRP A 35 -5.85 22.74 -5.12
CA TRP A 35 -7.03 22.87 -4.27
C TRP A 35 -8.21 23.62 -4.91
N SER A 36 -8.23 23.76 -6.24
CA SER A 36 -9.24 24.53 -6.99
C SER A 36 -10.50 23.75 -7.36
N THR A 37 -10.54 22.44 -7.13
CA THR A 37 -11.68 21.59 -7.50
C THR A 37 -11.98 20.65 -6.34
N PRO A 38 -12.81 21.06 -5.36
CA PRO A 38 -13.17 20.23 -4.23
C PRO A 38 -14.03 19.05 -4.70
N HIS A 39 -13.88 17.91 -4.03
CA HIS A 39 -14.84 16.83 -4.08
C HIS A 39 -15.88 17.09 -2.99
N TYR A 40 -17.11 17.42 -3.38
CA TYR A 40 -18.05 18.14 -2.52
C TYR A 40 -18.61 17.36 -1.31
N GLU A 41 -18.32 16.06 -1.21
CA GLU A 41 -18.59 15.24 -0.02
C GLU A 41 -18.01 15.89 1.25
N LYS A 42 -18.77 15.89 2.34
CA LYS A 42 -18.34 16.39 3.65
C LYS A 42 -18.46 15.29 4.70
N MET A 43 -17.32 14.79 5.18
CA MET A 43 -17.27 13.71 6.18
C MET A 43 -17.18 14.28 7.61
N LEU A 44 -17.84 13.63 8.57
CA LEU A 44 -17.81 13.99 9.99
C LEU A 44 -16.39 13.98 10.59
N PRO A 45 -15.53 12.95 10.37
CA PRO A 45 -14.16 12.97 10.86
C PRO A 45 -13.35 14.17 10.38
N ASP A 46 -13.54 14.60 9.12
CA ASP A 46 -12.86 15.77 8.56
C ASP A 46 -13.35 17.06 9.23
N GLN A 47 -14.67 17.17 9.47
CA GLN A 47 -15.23 18.30 10.21
C GLN A 47 -14.64 18.36 11.63
N ALA A 48 -14.57 17.24 12.34
CA ALA A 48 -14.02 17.18 13.69
C ALA A 48 -12.56 17.63 13.73
N LYS A 49 -11.70 17.04 12.89
CA LYS A 49 -10.27 17.38 12.82
C LYS A 49 -10.05 18.86 12.50
N LEU A 50 -10.73 19.37 11.48
CA LEU A 50 -10.54 20.73 11.02
C LEU A 50 -11.16 21.74 11.99
N LEU A 51 -12.33 21.46 12.57
CA LEU A 51 -12.89 22.30 13.63
C LEU A 51 -11.94 22.42 14.82
N GLY A 52 -11.37 21.30 15.28
CA GLY A 52 -10.38 21.30 16.37
C GLY A 52 -9.09 22.04 16.00
N ALA A 53 -8.61 21.88 14.78
CA ALA A 53 -7.42 22.59 14.29
C ALA A 53 -7.64 24.11 14.22
N TYR A 54 -8.76 24.56 13.64
CA TYR A 54 -9.09 25.97 13.52
C TYR A 54 -9.44 26.61 14.87
N ALA A 55 -10.09 25.88 15.78
CA ALA A 55 -10.33 26.36 17.14
C ALA A 55 -9.03 26.58 17.93
N ARG A 56 -8.02 25.72 17.74
CA ARG A 56 -6.68 25.96 18.31
C ARG A 56 -5.99 27.13 17.64
N LEU A 57 -6.14 27.28 16.32
CA LEU A 57 -5.59 28.40 15.58
C LEU A 57 -6.15 29.73 16.08
N ALA A 58 -7.46 29.81 16.34
CA ALA A 58 -8.12 31.00 16.89
C ALA A 58 -7.54 31.45 18.24
N ARG A 59 -6.98 30.54 19.03
CA ARG A 59 -6.31 30.87 20.30
C ARG A 59 -4.91 31.46 20.11
N ILE A 60 -4.32 31.28 18.92
CA ILE A 60 -2.94 31.68 18.61
C ILE A 60 -2.93 32.96 17.77
N ILE A 61 -3.92 33.14 16.89
CA ILE A 61 -4.01 34.29 15.99
C ILE A 61 -5.35 35.01 16.14
N ASP A 62 -5.29 36.33 16.14
CA ASP A 62 -6.46 37.22 16.12
C ASP A 62 -6.81 37.55 14.66
N ASP A 63 -7.65 36.71 14.03
CA ASP A 63 -8.09 36.84 12.64
C ASP A 63 -9.56 36.41 12.53
N GLU A 64 -10.44 37.35 12.20
CA GLU A 64 -11.90 37.18 12.17
C GLU A 64 -12.35 36.04 11.24
N ARG A 65 -11.57 35.74 10.19
CA ARG A 65 -11.85 34.63 9.27
C ARG A 65 -11.71 33.26 9.94
N VAL A 66 -10.80 33.13 10.90
CA VAL A 66 -10.62 31.87 11.65
C VAL A 66 -11.86 31.62 12.51
N GLU A 67 -12.38 32.67 13.15
CA GLU A 67 -13.61 32.61 13.92
C GLU A 67 -14.81 32.25 13.04
N GLU A 68 -14.91 32.84 11.85
CA GLU A 68 -15.93 32.49 10.85
C GLU A 68 -15.86 30.99 10.47
N VAL A 69 -14.66 30.43 10.27
CA VAL A 69 -14.48 29.00 10.00
C VAL A 69 -14.96 28.13 11.16
N VAL A 70 -14.59 28.49 12.39
CA VAL A 70 -14.95 27.72 13.58
C VAL A 70 -16.47 27.72 13.77
N SER A 71 -17.08 28.91 13.74
CA SER A 71 -18.53 29.07 13.88
C SER A 71 -19.30 28.44 12.73
N GLY A 72 -18.83 28.61 11.49
CA GLY A 72 -19.44 28.04 10.30
C GLY A 72 -19.37 26.51 10.28
N THR A 73 -18.22 25.92 10.63
CA THR A 73 -18.06 24.46 10.71
C THR A 73 -18.92 23.86 11.82
N LEU A 74 -18.96 24.51 13.00
CA LEU A 74 -19.85 24.07 14.09
C LEU A 74 -21.32 24.20 13.68
N SER A 75 -21.71 25.27 12.99
CA SER A 75 -23.07 25.44 12.48
C SER A 75 -23.44 24.39 11.44
N PHE A 76 -22.53 24.06 10.52
CA PHE A 76 -22.72 23.00 9.54
C PHE A 76 -22.97 21.66 10.21
N VAL A 77 -22.07 21.24 11.12
CA VAL A 77 -22.19 19.96 11.83
C VAL A 77 -23.50 19.88 12.59
N THR A 78 -23.86 20.94 13.33
CA THR A 78 -25.08 20.96 14.15
C THR A 78 -26.38 21.02 13.34
N LYS A 79 -26.37 21.64 12.15
CA LYS A 79 -27.57 21.75 11.30
C LYS A 79 -27.74 20.60 10.30
N ARG A 80 -26.63 20.02 9.82
CA ARG A 80 -26.64 19.05 8.70
C ARG A 80 -26.31 17.64 9.15
N LEU A 81 -25.35 17.47 10.07
CA LEU A 81 -24.88 16.15 10.49
C LEU A 81 -25.41 15.72 11.86
N ARG A 82 -26.09 16.58 12.61
CA ARG A 82 -26.68 16.22 13.90
C ARG A 82 -27.92 15.35 13.70
N ALA A 83 -27.95 14.20 14.37
CA ALA A 83 -29.12 13.34 14.42
C ALA A 83 -30.06 13.74 15.58
N PRO A 84 -31.37 13.44 15.48
CA PRO A 84 -32.34 13.75 16.54
C PRO A 84 -32.08 13.05 17.87
N ASP A 85 -31.38 11.92 17.84
CA ASP A 85 -31.01 11.10 19.00
C ASP A 85 -29.76 11.61 19.75
N GLY A 86 -29.16 12.71 19.29
CA GLY A 86 -27.96 13.31 19.88
C GLY A 86 -26.65 12.89 19.22
N SER A 87 -26.65 11.84 18.41
CA SER A 87 -25.47 11.39 17.64
C SER A 87 -25.20 12.28 16.42
N PHE A 88 -24.14 11.97 15.70
CA PHE A 88 -23.80 12.59 14.42
C PHE A 88 -23.77 11.55 13.30
N PHE A 89 -24.39 11.92 12.18
CA PHE A 89 -24.36 11.24 10.90
C PHE A 89 -22.96 11.27 10.27
N SER A 90 -22.61 10.25 9.49
CA SER A 90 -21.27 10.00 8.95
C SER A 90 -20.83 11.04 7.93
N SER A 91 -21.69 11.40 6.98
CA SER A 91 -21.33 12.29 5.88
C SER A 91 -22.51 12.94 5.18
N GLN A 92 -22.22 14.02 4.46
CA GLN A 92 -23.06 14.57 3.40
C GLN A 92 -22.45 14.20 2.05
N ASP A 93 -23.27 13.70 1.13
CA ASP A 93 -22.89 13.25 -0.20
C ASP A 93 -22.41 14.42 -1.10
N ALA A 94 -21.64 14.08 -2.13
CA ALA A 94 -21.19 14.99 -3.17
C ALA A 94 -22.21 15.15 -4.32
N TYR A 95 -23.29 14.35 -4.35
CA TYR A 95 -24.30 14.40 -5.40
C TYR A 95 -24.90 15.82 -5.51
N LEU A 96 -25.08 16.31 -6.74
CA LEU A 96 -25.50 17.69 -7.09
C LEU A 96 -24.39 18.76 -7.04
N GLU A 97 -23.18 18.44 -7.49
CA GLU A 97 -22.04 19.39 -7.59
C GLU A 97 -22.44 20.73 -8.25
N ASP A 98 -22.90 20.70 -9.50
CA ASP A 98 -23.29 21.92 -10.21
C ASP A 98 -24.66 22.47 -9.77
N GLU A 99 -25.59 21.58 -9.40
CA GLU A 99 -26.99 21.91 -9.12
C GLU A 99 -27.22 22.46 -7.71
N TYR A 100 -26.32 22.19 -6.78
CA TYR A 100 -26.39 22.69 -5.41
C TYR A 100 -25.17 23.54 -5.08
N PHE A 101 -23.96 22.99 -5.24
CA PHE A 101 -22.76 23.69 -4.80
C PHE A 101 -22.37 24.86 -5.71
N GLY A 102 -22.76 24.84 -6.99
CA GLY A 102 -22.61 25.97 -7.91
C GLY A 102 -23.56 27.15 -7.62
N LEU A 103 -24.58 26.98 -6.78
CA LEU A 103 -25.61 28.00 -6.57
C LEU A 103 -25.26 29.01 -5.45
N PRO A 104 -25.68 30.28 -5.58
CA PRO A 104 -25.60 31.26 -4.51
C PRO A 104 -26.43 30.87 -3.27
N ALA A 105 -26.10 31.46 -2.12
CA ALA A 105 -26.76 31.18 -0.84
C ALA A 105 -28.29 31.26 -0.87
N ALA A 106 -28.83 32.28 -1.56
CA ALA A 106 -30.27 32.49 -1.67
C ALA A 106 -30.99 31.39 -2.48
N GLU A 107 -30.29 30.75 -3.40
CA GLU A 107 -30.82 29.67 -4.24
C GLU A 107 -30.66 28.31 -3.55
N ARG A 108 -29.51 28.05 -2.90
CA ARG A 108 -29.33 26.85 -2.05
C ARG A 108 -30.40 26.74 -0.97
N ALA A 109 -30.80 27.87 -0.38
CA ALA A 109 -31.86 27.91 0.62
C ALA A 109 -33.26 27.48 0.10
N ARG A 110 -33.46 27.41 -1.22
CA ARG A 110 -34.75 27.07 -1.87
C ARG A 110 -34.81 25.65 -2.42
N ILE A 111 -33.68 24.94 -2.46
CA ILE A 111 -33.60 23.58 -2.98
C ILE A 111 -33.23 22.60 -1.86
N ALA A 112 -33.49 21.31 -2.10
CA ALA A 112 -33.12 20.28 -1.14
C ALA A 112 -31.59 20.19 -1.03
N PRO A 113 -31.04 20.12 0.19
CA PRO A 113 -29.61 19.87 0.38
C PRO A 113 -29.23 18.46 -0.10
N PRO A 114 -27.94 18.22 -0.40
CA PRO A 114 -27.44 16.89 -0.71
C PRO A 114 -27.77 15.89 0.40
N TYR A 115 -27.94 14.63 -0.01
CA TYR A 115 -28.26 13.53 0.89
C TYR A 115 -27.23 13.42 2.02
N VAL A 116 -27.71 13.08 3.22
CA VAL A 116 -26.88 12.82 4.40
C VAL A 116 -26.94 11.33 4.69
N ASP A 117 -25.79 10.68 4.67
CA ASP A 117 -25.66 9.28 5.09
C ASP A 117 -25.92 9.19 6.59
N ARG A 118 -26.98 8.45 6.93
CA ARG A 118 -27.46 8.33 8.30
C ARG A 118 -26.69 7.31 9.12
N THR A 119 -25.68 6.65 8.57
CA THR A 119 -24.81 5.76 9.32
C THR A 119 -24.11 6.55 10.43
N ARG A 120 -24.06 6.03 11.66
CA ARG A 120 -23.25 6.61 12.74
C ARG A 120 -21.99 5.79 12.87
N THR A 121 -20.83 6.42 12.74
CA THR A 121 -19.55 5.74 12.98
C THR A 121 -18.99 6.12 14.34
N MET A 122 -18.38 5.15 15.04
CA MET A 122 -17.79 5.34 16.36
C MET A 122 -16.65 6.36 16.32
N ASP A 123 -15.72 6.20 15.38
CA ASP A 123 -14.56 7.07 15.22
C ASP A 123 -15.00 8.52 14.93
N GLY A 124 -15.91 8.75 13.99
CA GLY A 124 -16.40 10.07 13.62
C GLY A 124 -17.10 10.77 14.78
N ASN A 125 -17.98 10.05 15.50
CA ASN A 125 -18.67 10.58 16.67
C ASN A 125 -17.69 10.88 17.80
N ALA A 126 -16.80 9.94 18.14
CA ALA A 126 -15.79 10.12 19.18
C ALA A 126 -14.84 11.28 18.88
N MET A 127 -14.43 11.44 17.63
CA MET A 127 -13.62 12.57 17.16
C MET A 127 -14.36 13.90 17.30
N MET A 128 -15.65 13.94 16.95
CA MET A 128 -16.47 15.14 17.12
C MET A 128 -16.65 15.46 18.61
N ILE A 129 -16.96 14.47 19.45
CA ILE A 129 -17.06 14.60 20.91
C ILE A 129 -15.77 15.18 21.49
N THR A 130 -14.63 14.54 21.24
CA THR A 130 -13.32 15.00 21.76
C THR A 130 -12.98 16.41 21.27
N THR A 131 -13.40 16.76 20.05
CA THR A 131 -13.29 18.12 19.52
C THR A 131 -14.17 19.08 20.31
N LEU A 132 -15.46 18.82 20.43
CA LEU A 132 -16.45 19.64 21.15
C LEU A 132 -16.04 19.90 22.60
N LEU A 133 -15.55 18.88 23.31
CA LEU A 133 -15.05 19.02 24.69
C LEU A 133 -13.82 19.92 24.79
N SER A 134 -13.04 20.04 23.71
CA SER A 134 -11.89 20.94 23.67
C SER A 134 -12.24 22.36 23.23
N LEU A 135 -13.47 22.58 22.72
CA LEU A 135 -13.95 23.89 22.29
C LEU A 135 -14.37 24.72 23.49
N ASP A 136 -13.89 25.96 23.52
CA ASP A 136 -14.37 26.96 24.48
C ASP A 136 -15.58 27.68 23.86
N ARG A 137 -16.69 26.96 23.71
CA ARG A 137 -17.93 27.47 23.07
C ARG A 137 -19.17 27.10 23.89
N PRO A 138 -20.10 28.05 24.10
CA PRO A 138 -21.36 27.75 24.76
C PRO A 138 -22.12 26.60 24.08
N GLY A 139 -22.59 25.64 24.87
CA GLY A 139 -23.38 24.50 24.38
C GLY A 139 -22.58 23.36 23.76
N ALA A 140 -21.27 23.50 23.52
CA ALA A 140 -20.45 22.41 22.96
C ALA A 140 -20.40 21.19 23.89
N GLU A 141 -20.30 21.42 25.21
CA GLU A 141 -20.34 20.37 26.22
C GLU A 141 -21.66 19.58 26.20
N GLY A 142 -22.80 20.26 26.08
CA GLY A 142 -24.11 19.61 25.96
C GLY A 142 -24.23 18.77 24.68
N LEU A 143 -23.71 19.28 23.55
CA LEU A 143 -23.67 18.51 22.30
C LEU A 143 -22.83 17.24 22.42
N ALA A 144 -21.71 17.32 23.16
CA ALA A 144 -20.83 16.17 23.43
C ALA A 144 -21.50 15.17 24.38
N HIS A 145 -22.16 15.65 25.43
CA HIS A 145 -22.91 14.82 26.38
C HIS A 145 -23.98 13.96 25.69
N ASP A 146 -24.82 14.58 24.86
CA ASP A 146 -25.89 13.86 24.13
C ASP A 146 -25.32 12.75 23.22
N ALA A 147 -24.21 13.05 22.53
CA ALA A 147 -23.56 12.08 21.66
C ALA A 147 -22.88 10.94 22.45
N LEU A 148 -22.25 11.25 23.59
CA LEU A 148 -21.69 10.25 24.51
C LEU A 148 -22.78 9.33 25.06
N GLU A 149 -23.93 9.87 25.44
CA GLU A 149 -25.07 9.07 25.90
C GLU A 149 -25.59 8.12 24.81
N PHE A 150 -25.65 8.58 23.55
CA PHE A 150 -26.00 7.71 22.44
C PHE A 150 -24.99 6.57 22.26
N LEU A 151 -23.69 6.89 22.18
CA LEU A 151 -22.64 5.88 22.03
C LEU A 151 -22.67 4.86 23.17
N ARG A 152 -22.85 5.32 24.41
CA ARG A 152 -22.90 4.47 25.62
C ARG A 152 -24.07 3.50 25.59
N LYS A 153 -25.23 3.93 25.09
CA LYS A 153 -26.46 3.12 25.04
C LYS A 153 -26.47 2.13 23.87
N HIS A 154 -25.92 2.53 22.72
CA HIS A 154 -26.14 1.82 21.46
C HIS A 154 -24.88 1.24 20.83
N MET A 155 -23.70 1.80 21.10
CA MET A 155 -22.46 1.45 20.37
C MET A 155 -21.33 0.93 21.28
N VAL A 156 -21.62 0.69 22.57
CA VAL A 156 -20.69 0.04 23.50
C VAL A 156 -21.39 -1.16 24.12
N GLY A 157 -20.82 -2.34 23.93
CA GLY A 157 -21.34 -3.60 24.46
C GLY A 157 -20.30 -4.39 25.25
N LYS A 158 -20.63 -5.65 25.54
CA LYS A 158 -19.72 -6.58 26.23
C LYS A 158 -18.53 -6.97 25.36
N ASP A 159 -18.72 -6.98 24.03
CA ASP A 159 -17.70 -7.28 23.04
C ASP A 159 -16.92 -6.04 22.58
N GLY A 160 -16.90 -5.00 23.41
CA GLY A 160 -16.22 -3.73 23.14
C GLY A 160 -17.09 -2.74 22.38
N ALA A 161 -16.42 -1.75 21.77
CA ALA A 161 -17.06 -0.74 20.93
C ALA A 161 -17.43 -1.31 19.55
N PHE A 162 -18.64 -1.00 19.10
CA PHE A 162 -19.13 -1.26 17.74
C PHE A 162 -18.67 -0.15 16.80
N TYR A 163 -18.32 -0.49 15.55
CA TYR A 163 -17.81 0.50 14.61
C TYR A 163 -18.91 1.34 13.96
N TYR A 164 -20.02 0.73 13.52
CA TYR A 164 -21.15 1.45 12.91
C TYR A 164 -22.50 1.11 13.53
N PHE A 165 -23.41 2.07 13.46
CA PHE A 165 -24.81 1.93 13.80
C PHE A 165 -25.69 2.39 12.63
N SER A 166 -26.52 1.48 12.14
CA SER A 166 -27.48 1.68 11.04
C SER A 166 -28.73 0.87 11.30
N ASP A 167 -29.89 1.34 10.83
CA ASP A 167 -31.15 0.58 10.87
C ASP A 167 -31.50 0.03 12.27
N GLU A 168 -31.23 0.84 13.31
CA GLU A 168 -31.46 0.53 14.74
C GLU A 168 -30.51 -0.50 15.36
N ASP A 169 -29.55 -1.03 14.59
CA ASP A 169 -28.60 -2.04 15.02
C ASP A 169 -27.14 -1.54 15.00
N ALA A 170 -26.34 -2.08 15.92
CA ALA A 170 -24.90 -1.84 16.00
C ALA A 170 -24.13 -3.05 15.45
N PHE A 171 -23.03 -2.80 14.75
CA PHE A 171 -22.30 -3.83 14.03
C PHE A 171 -20.78 -3.64 14.11
N LEU A 172 -20.06 -4.73 13.83
CA LEU A 172 -18.60 -4.79 13.83
C LEU A 172 -17.99 -4.35 15.15
N SER A 173 -18.22 -5.13 16.20
CA SER A 173 -17.57 -4.91 17.49
C SER A 173 -16.14 -5.44 17.54
N GLY A 174 -15.34 -4.84 18.42
CA GLY A 174 -14.03 -5.37 18.76
C GLY A 174 -12.88 -4.92 17.86
N GLN A 175 -13.12 -4.01 16.92
CA GLN A 175 -12.06 -3.40 16.11
C GLN A 175 -11.16 -2.48 16.93
N SER A 176 -9.89 -2.38 16.57
CA SER A 176 -8.92 -1.55 17.31
C SER A 176 -9.27 -0.06 17.22
N LEU A 177 -9.65 0.41 16.03
CA LEU A 177 -10.01 1.81 15.77
C LEU A 177 -11.22 2.25 16.59
N ALA A 178 -12.30 1.44 16.60
CA ALA A 178 -13.52 1.75 17.32
C ALA A 178 -13.25 1.84 18.83
N ASN A 179 -12.54 0.86 19.41
CA ASN A 179 -12.24 0.84 20.83
C ASN A 179 -11.29 1.96 21.25
N ALA A 180 -10.28 2.30 20.42
CA ALA A 180 -9.35 3.40 20.71
C ALA A 180 -10.08 4.74 20.83
N TRP A 181 -10.91 5.06 19.84
CA TRP A 181 -11.65 6.32 19.80
C TRP A 181 -12.76 6.36 20.85
N ALA A 182 -13.48 5.26 21.07
CA ALA A 182 -14.48 5.17 22.13
C ALA A 182 -13.84 5.42 23.51
N LEU A 183 -12.73 4.74 23.81
CA LEU A 183 -11.98 4.95 25.05
C LEU A 183 -11.65 6.42 25.24
N LEU A 184 -11.04 7.06 24.23
CA LEU A 184 -10.66 8.45 24.35
C LEU A 184 -11.86 9.38 24.57
N ALA A 185 -12.97 9.17 23.84
CA ALA A 185 -14.17 9.99 23.99
C ALA A 185 -14.77 9.90 25.40
N PHE A 186 -14.89 8.70 25.96
CA PHE A 186 -15.43 8.52 27.32
C PHE A 186 -14.46 9.02 28.41
N VAL A 187 -13.14 8.89 28.20
CA VAL A 187 -12.14 9.44 29.13
C VAL A 187 -12.18 10.97 29.16
N GLU A 188 -12.29 11.65 28.01
CA GLU A 188 -12.44 13.11 28.00
C GLU A 188 -13.84 13.53 28.53
N GLY A 189 -14.86 12.71 28.25
CA GLY A 189 -16.22 12.89 28.75
C GLY A 189 -16.35 12.80 30.26
N ALA A 190 -15.39 12.18 30.97
CA ALA A 190 -15.38 12.08 32.43
C ALA A 190 -15.49 13.43 33.17
N SER A 191 -15.14 14.53 32.49
CA SER A 191 -15.33 15.90 32.99
C SER A 191 -16.81 16.32 33.10
N ILE A 192 -17.70 15.70 32.33
CA ILE A 192 -19.14 15.96 32.30
C ILE A 192 -19.87 15.05 33.30
N ASP A 193 -19.63 13.74 33.21
CA ASP A 193 -20.31 12.73 34.01
C ASP A 193 -19.34 11.60 34.40
N GLU A 194 -19.23 11.34 35.70
CA GLU A 194 -18.40 10.28 36.26
C GLU A 194 -18.82 8.88 35.76
N ALA A 195 -20.08 8.69 35.35
CA ALA A 195 -20.54 7.45 34.75
C ALA A 195 -19.74 7.06 33.49
N TYR A 196 -19.19 8.04 32.77
CA TYR A 196 -18.35 7.79 31.60
C TYR A 196 -17.01 7.17 31.95
N VAL A 197 -16.49 7.37 33.17
CA VAL A 197 -15.29 6.66 33.64
C VAL A 197 -15.54 5.16 33.66
N ARG A 198 -16.72 4.72 34.12
CA ARG A 198 -17.08 3.29 34.14
C ARG A 198 -17.16 2.69 32.73
N THR A 199 -17.67 3.45 31.77
CA THR A 199 -17.70 3.03 30.36
C THR A 199 -16.29 3.00 29.75
N ALA A 200 -15.45 3.99 30.05
CA ALA A 200 -14.05 4.01 29.63
C ALA A 200 -13.28 2.79 30.18
N VAL A 201 -13.48 2.45 31.46
CA VAL A 201 -12.92 1.26 32.09
C VAL A 201 -13.36 -0.01 31.36
N SER A 202 -14.65 -0.18 31.05
CA SER A 202 -15.10 -1.40 30.36
C SER A 202 -14.49 -1.55 28.96
N ILE A 203 -14.32 -0.44 28.23
CA ILE A 203 -13.68 -0.43 26.90
C ILE A 203 -12.19 -0.72 27.03
N ALA A 204 -11.50 -0.10 27.99
CA ALA A 204 -10.07 -0.32 28.24
C ALA A 204 -9.80 -1.78 28.62
N ASP A 205 -10.57 -2.34 29.54
CA ASP A 205 -10.41 -3.73 29.99
C ASP A 205 -10.67 -4.71 28.85
N TYR A 206 -11.73 -4.48 28.06
CA TYR A 206 -11.98 -5.26 26.85
C TYR A 206 -10.78 -5.22 25.90
N ALA A 207 -10.24 -4.02 25.60
CA ALA A 207 -9.11 -3.87 24.69
C ALA A 207 -7.84 -4.54 25.23
N LEU A 208 -7.58 -4.45 26.54
CA LEU A 208 -6.44 -5.13 27.18
C LEU A 208 -6.57 -6.65 27.15
N ASP A 209 -7.79 -7.16 27.23
CA ASP A 209 -8.06 -8.60 27.25
C ASP A 209 -8.10 -9.22 25.85
N ASN A 210 -8.41 -8.44 24.81
CA ASN A 210 -8.73 -8.98 23.48
C ASN A 210 -7.90 -8.41 22.31
N LEU A 211 -7.13 -7.33 22.55
CA LEU A 211 -6.39 -6.60 21.51
C LEU A 211 -4.94 -6.31 21.90
N TYR A 212 -4.64 -6.14 23.19
CA TYR A 212 -3.30 -5.72 23.63
C TYR A 212 -2.26 -6.85 23.60
N ASP A 213 -1.09 -6.56 23.04
CA ASP A 213 0.06 -7.45 23.08
C ASP A 213 0.84 -7.30 24.40
N TRP A 214 0.57 -8.19 25.34
CA TRP A 214 1.27 -8.25 26.63
C TRP A 214 2.76 -8.64 26.53
N ASN A 215 3.26 -9.06 25.35
CA ASN A 215 4.66 -9.39 25.13
C ASN A 215 5.46 -8.19 24.59
N ALA A 216 4.93 -7.48 23.59
CA ALA A 216 5.66 -6.41 22.90
C ALA A 216 5.04 -5.01 23.04
N GLY A 217 3.87 -4.88 23.66
CA GLY A 217 3.10 -3.65 23.73
C GLY A 217 2.38 -3.31 22.42
N GLY A 218 1.44 -2.37 22.52
CA GLY A 218 0.55 -2.02 21.41
C GLY A 218 -0.62 -2.98 21.23
N PHE A 219 -1.59 -2.55 20.44
CA PHE A 219 -2.87 -3.18 20.20
C PHE A 219 -2.92 -3.70 18.77
N PHE A 220 -3.29 -4.97 18.62
CA PHE A 220 -3.56 -5.59 17.34
C PHE A 220 -4.83 -5.04 16.71
N GLU A 221 -4.89 -5.03 15.39
CA GLU A 221 -6.15 -4.91 14.67
C GLU A 221 -6.95 -6.22 14.79
N ARG A 222 -8.27 -6.12 14.74
CA ARG A 222 -9.14 -7.28 14.58
C ARG A 222 -10.33 -6.86 13.75
N HIS A 223 -10.70 -7.67 12.78
CA HIS A 223 -11.76 -7.32 11.85
C HIS A 223 -13.15 -7.20 12.53
N SER A 224 -13.53 -8.20 13.35
CA SER A 224 -14.64 -8.10 14.31
C SER A 224 -14.66 -9.32 15.22
N THR A 225 -15.29 -9.21 16.38
CA THR A 225 -15.75 -10.39 17.14
C THR A 225 -16.87 -11.14 16.43
N ASP A 226 -17.60 -10.48 15.53
CA ASP A 226 -18.71 -11.05 14.76
C ASP A 226 -18.18 -11.91 13.60
N ALA A 227 -18.04 -13.22 13.86
CA ALA A 227 -17.45 -14.16 12.90
C ALA A 227 -18.25 -14.30 11.59
N SER A 228 -19.53 -13.94 11.58
CA SER A 228 -20.41 -14.11 10.42
C SER A 228 -20.11 -13.18 9.25
N PHE A 229 -19.35 -12.09 9.48
CA PHE A 229 -19.03 -11.10 8.43
C PHE A 229 -17.75 -11.42 7.65
N TYR A 230 -16.98 -12.43 8.05
CA TYR A 230 -15.65 -12.70 7.50
C TYR A 230 -15.50 -14.14 7.03
N ALA A 231 -14.76 -14.35 5.93
CA ALA A 231 -14.37 -15.68 5.51
C ALA A 231 -13.41 -16.32 6.53
N PRO A 232 -13.28 -17.67 6.56
CA PRO A 232 -12.27 -18.33 7.37
C PRO A 232 -10.88 -17.75 7.11
N ASN A 233 -10.15 -17.41 8.18
CA ASN A 233 -8.83 -16.73 8.18
C ASN A 233 -8.82 -15.22 7.86
N GLU A 234 -9.94 -14.58 7.53
CA GLU A 234 -10.03 -13.11 7.36
C GLU A 234 -10.46 -12.39 8.64
N ARG A 235 -10.57 -13.10 9.77
CA ARG A 235 -11.06 -12.54 11.04
C ARG A 235 -9.95 -11.90 11.89
N ILE A 236 -8.70 -12.29 11.65
CA ILE A 236 -7.56 -11.93 12.48
C ILE A 236 -6.56 -11.13 11.65
N ASP A 237 -6.35 -9.87 12.03
CA ASP A 237 -5.29 -9.03 11.50
C ASP A 237 -4.29 -8.70 12.61
N LEU A 238 -3.21 -9.48 12.72
CA LEU A 238 -2.20 -9.22 13.76
C LEU A 238 -1.27 -8.03 13.44
N SER A 239 -1.67 -7.13 12.54
CA SER A 239 -1.06 -5.81 12.41
C SER A 239 -1.36 -4.97 13.65
N LYS A 240 -0.53 -3.96 13.90
CA LYS A 240 -0.71 -3.00 15.00
C LYS A 240 -0.72 -1.60 14.41
N PRO A 241 -1.89 -1.09 14.00
CA PRO A 241 -1.97 0.15 13.22
C PRO A 241 -1.55 1.35 14.07
N TYR A 242 -0.72 2.23 13.48
CA TYR A 242 -0.11 3.37 14.18
C TYR A 242 -1.16 4.31 14.80
N GLY A 243 -2.16 4.74 14.02
CA GLY A 243 -3.20 5.68 14.45
C GLY A 243 -3.98 5.24 15.70
N PRO A 244 -4.68 4.09 15.68
CA PRO A 244 -5.39 3.57 16.86
C PRO A 244 -4.48 3.38 18.07
N ASN A 245 -3.25 2.90 17.86
CA ASN A 245 -2.27 2.73 18.94
C ASN A 245 -1.87 4.07 19.59
N ALA A 246 -1.68 5.13 18.80
CA ALA A 246 -1.41 6.46 19.32
C ALA A 246 -2.57 7.00 20.18
N VAL A 247 -3.81 6.73 19.77
CA VAL A 247 -5.02 7.10 20.51
C VAL A 247 -5.16 6.27 21.79
N PHE A 248 -4.94 4.94 21.74
CA PHE A 248 -4.92 4.08 22.92
C PHE A 248 -3.89 4.53 23.95
N ALA A 249 -2.65 4.81 23.52
CA ALA A 249 -1.61 5.29 24.42
C ALA A 249 -2.06 6.54 25.18
N TYR A 250 -2.65 7.52 24.47
CA TYR A 250 -3.15 8.73 25.12
C TYR A 250 -4.35 8.45 26.04
N GLY A 251 -5.34 7.68 25.56
CA GLY A 251 -6.54 7.35 26.31
C GLY A 251 -6.27 6.55 27.59
N LEU A 252 -5.38 5.57 27.54
CA LEU A 252 -5.02 4.73 28.70
C LEU A 252 -4.25 5.52 29.75
N LEU A 253 -3.30 6.37 29.35
CA LEU A 253 -2.57 7.21 30.30
C LEU A 253 -3.50 8.25 30.94
N ARG A 254 -4.46 8.80 30.18
CA ARG A 254 -5.50 9.66 30.75
C ARG A 254 -6.42 8.90 31.70
N LEU A 255 -6.83 7.67 31.36
CA LEU A 255 -7.64 6.82 32.23
C LEU A 255 -6.89 6.43 33.50
N TYR A 256 -5.58 6.20 33.41
CA TYR A 256 -4.72 5.98 34.56
C TYR A 256 -4.78 7.15 35.55
N LEU A 257 -4.69 8.40 35.07
CA LEU A 257 -4.83 9.58 35.93
C LEU A 257 -6.21 9.69 36.63
N LEU A 258 -7.23 8.99 36.13
CA LEU A 258 -8.57 8.96 36.73
C LEU A 258 -8.79 7.77 37.67
N THR A 259 -8.00 6.69 37.54
CA THR A 259 -8.28 5.40 38.19
C THR A 259 -7.12 4.84 38.99
N GLU A 260 -5.91 5.35 38.79
CA GLU A 260 -4.65 4.89 39.35
C GLU A 260 -4.37 3.38 39.10
N ASN A 261 -5.02 2.79 38.09
CA ASN A 261 -4.87 1.37 37.79
C ASN A 261 -3.54 1.10 37.05
N PRO A 262 -2.60 0.32 37.61
CA PRO A 262 -1.28 0.10 37.03
C PRO A 262 -1.31 -0.61 35.67
N ALA A 263 -2.40 -1.33 35.34
CA ALA A 263 -2.57 -1.93 34.03
C ALA A 263 -2.59 -0.88 32.91
N TYR A 264 -3.27 0.26 33.14
CA TYR A 264 -3.39 1.35 32.16
C TYR A 264 -2.09 2.15 32.06
N LEU A 265 -1.35 2.30 33.16
CA LEU A 265 -0.03 2.92 33.14
C LEU A 265 0.97 2.11 32.29
N GLU A 266 1.10 0.81 32.56
CA GLU A 266 2.00 -0.07 31.80
C GLU A 266 1.61 -0.14 30.33
N SER A 267 0.35 -0.46 30.05
CA SER A 267 -0.12 -0.59 28.66
C SER A 267 -0.04 0.72 27.88
N GLY A 268 -0.34 1.85 28.52
CA GLY A 268 -0.21 3.19 27.93
C GLY A 268 1.24 3.55 27.60
N LEU A 269 2.17 3.33 28.53
CA LEU A 269 3.61 3.62 28.33
C LEU A 269 4.25 2.71 27.29
N LYS A 270 3.96 1.39 27.33
CA LYS A 270 4.47 0.43 26.35
C LYS A 270 3.94 0.69 24.96
N THR A 271 2.64 1.00 24.84
CA THR A 271 2.04 1.39 23.56
C THR A 271 2.66 2.67 23.03
N LEU A 272 2.90 3.67 23.89
CA LEU A 272 3.62 4.87 23.48
C LEU A 272 5.02 4.56 22.98
N GLY A 273 5.77 3.69 23.67
CA GLY A 273 7.08 3.22 23.23
C GLY A 273 7.05 2.53 21.86
N TYR A 274 6.05 1.67 21.63
CA TYR A 274 5.80 1.02 20.35
C TYR A 274 5.53 2.03 19.22
N VAL A 275 4.70 3.04 19.48
CA VAL A 275 4.34 4.10 18.52
C VAL A 275 5.54 4.99 18.21
N LEU A 276 6.34 5.38 19.22
CA LEU A 276 7.54 6.20 19.03
C LEU A 276 8.67 5.46 18.28
N GLY A 277 8.68 4.12 18.34
CA GLY A 277 9.59 3.28 17.56
C GLY A 277 9.29 3.21 16.07
N GLN A 278 8.17 3.79 15.61
CA GLN A 278 7.70 3.73 14.23
C GLN A 278 7.63 5.10 13.56
N ARG A 279 7.56 5.08 12.22
CA ARG A 279 7.33 6.30 11.42
C ARG A 279 5.83 6.52 11.27
N GLY A 280 5.29 7.55 11.91
CA GLY A 280 3.92 8.01 11.76
C GLY A 280 3.77 9.18 10.78
N GLY A 281 2.59 9.32 10.18
CA GLY A 281 2.20 10.55 9.48
C GLY A 281 1.89 11.68 10.45
N LEU A 282 2.01 12.94 10.00
CA LEU A 282 1.78 14.12 10.84
C LEU A 282 0.40 14.13 11.52
N ASP A 283 -0.64 13.66 10.83
CA ASP A 283 -2.02 13.65 11.33
C ASP A 283 -2.25 12.59 12.41
N GLU A 284 -1.60 11.43 12.28
CA GLU A 284 -1.77 10.30 13.20
C GLU A 284 -0.89 10.44 14.45
N SER A 285 0.23 11.16 14.35
CA SER A 285 1.16 11.37 15.46
C SER A 285 0.66 12.35 16.52
N TYR A 286 -0.44 13.09 16.28
CA TYR A 286 -0.96 14.09 17.22
C TYR A 286 -1.19 13.53 18.63
N TYR A 287 -1.83 12.36 18.74
CA TYR A 287 -2.12 11.74 20.04
C TYR A 287 -0.89 11.09 20.68
N ALA A 288 0.07 10.61 19.88
CA ALA A 288 1.36 10.16 20.39
C ALA A 288 2.12 11.32 21.07
N ILE A 289 2.07 12.52 20.47
CA ILE A 289 2.67 13.73 21.05
C ILE A 289 1.91 14.14 22.32
N LYS A 290 0.57 14.11 22.33
CA LYS A 290 -0.21 14.37 23.56
C LYS A 290 0.13 13.38 24.67
N ALA A 291 0.27 12.10 24.36
CA ALA A 291 0.66 11.06 25.31
C ALA A 291 2.05 11.31 25.87
N ALA A 292 3.05 11.57 25.01
CA ALA A 292 4.40 11.89 25.46
C ALA A 292 4.45 13.13 26.35
N ARG A 293 3.67 14.17 26.00
CA ARG A 293 3.52 15.36 26.85
C ARG A 293 2.88 15.04 28.19
N LEU A 294 1.82 14.23 28.22
CA LEU A 294 1.16 13.81 29.45
C LEU A 294 2.11 13.04 30.38
N VAL A 295 2.94 12.15 29.81
CA VAL A 295 3.99 11.44 30.56
C VAL A 295 4.98 12.40 31.21
N GLN A 296 5.38 13.45 30.50
CA GLN A 296 6.29 14.47 31.02
C GLN A 296 5.62 15.34 32.10
N ASP A 297 4.42 15.86 31.81
CA ASP A 297 3.70 16.80 32.67
C ASP A 297 3.33 16.16 34.04
N HIS A 298 3.11 14.84 34.07
CA HIS A 298 2.76 14.08 35.29
C HIS A 298 3.87 13.15 35.81
N ASN A 299 5.08 13.20 35.25
CA ASN A 299 6.21 12.35 35.64
C ASN A 299 5.88 10.83 35.71
N LEU A 300 5.09 10.34 34.76
CA LEU A 300 4.54 8.96 34.80
C LEU A 300 5.60 7.86 34.74
N LEU A 301 6.83 8.16 34.30
CA LEU A 301 7.93 7.21 34.33
C LEU A 301 8.43 6.91 35.75
N ASP A 302 8.36 7.88 36.65
CA ASP A 302 8.72 7.70 38.06
C ASP A 302 7.64 6.92 38.82
N GLU A 303 6.38 7.19 38.52
CA GLU A 303 5.25 6.40 39.02
C GLU A 303 5.33 4.95 38.54
N TYR A 304 5.71 4.74 37.28
CA TYR A 304 5.96 3.41 36.73
C TYR A 304 7.11 2.70 37.47
N ALA A 305 8.21 3.40 37.73
CA ALA A 305 9.34 2.85 38.48
C ALA A 305 8.94 2.46 39.92
N THR A 306 8.09 3.27 40.57
CA THR A 306 7.55 2.99 41.90
C THR A 306 6.62 1.78 41.91
N ALA A 307 5.80 1.61 40.87
CA ALA A 307 4.87 0.50 40.72
C ALA A 307 5.47 -0.77 40.07
N ALA A 308 6.78 -0.79 39.79
CA ALA A 308 7.42 -1.80 38.94
C ALA A 308 7.19 -3.26 39.41
N ALA A 309 7.20 -3.52 40.71
CA ALA A 309 6.97 -4.87 41.26
C ALA A 309 5.53 -5.34 40.99
N THR A 310 4.56 -4.48 41.23
CA THR A 310 3.12 -4.74 40.96
C THR A 310 2.89 -4.95 39.47
N ILE A 311 3.47 -4.09 38.63
CA ILE A 311 3.36 -4.20 37.17
C ILE A 311 3.98 -5.50 36.67
N THR A 312 5.15 -5.89 37.17
CA THR A 312 5.82 -7.14 36.77
C THR A 312 4.95 -8.36 37.11
N ALA A 313 4.33 -8.38 38.28
CA ALA A 313 3.41 -9.46 38.66
C ALA A 313 2.17 -9.49 37.76
N LEU A 314 1.59 -8.32 37.47
CA LEU A 314 0.43 -8.17 36.59
C LEU A 314 0.73 -8.64 35.16
N VAL A 315 1.85 -8.20 34.57
CA VAL A 315 2.25 -8.59 33.21
C VAL A 315 2.45 -10.10 33.14
N LYS A 316 3.08 -10.71 34.15
CA LYS A 316 3.26 -12.16 34.19
C LYS A 316 1.93 -12.92 34.24
N GLU A 317 0.97 -12.44 35.02
CA GLU A 317 -0.38 -13.03 35.04
C GLU A 317 -1.04 -12.92 33.66
N ARG A 318 -1.02 -11.73 33.05
CA ARG A 318 -1.65 -11.47 31.76
C ARG A 318 -1.02 -12.27 30.62
N GLN A 319 0.29 -12.42 30.62
CA GLN A 319 1.02 -13.27 29.67
C GLN A 319 0.65 -14.76 29.82
N SER A 320 0.37 -15.24 31.05
CA SER A 320 -0.07 -16.64 31.25
C SER A 320 -1.48 -16.94 30.72
N LYS A 321 -2.28 -15.89 30.51
CA LYS A 321 -3.65 -15.95 29.99
C LYS A 321 -3.76 -15.20 28.66
N PHE A 322 -2.70 -15.21 27.86
CA PHE A 322 -2.62 -14.40 26.65
C PHE A 322 -3.65 -14.88 25.62
N PHE A 323 -4.61 -14.03 25.28
CA PHE A 323 -5.77 -14.40 24.45
C PHE A 323 -5.38 -14.96 23.08
N LEU A 324 -4.24 -14.53 22.54
CA LEU A 324 -3.78 -14.95 21.23
C LEU A 324 -3.42 -16.44 21.21
N ASP A 325 -2.97 -17.01 22.33
CA ASP A 325 -2.64 -18.45 22.42
C ASP A 325 -3.90 -19.32 22.28
N ASP A 326 -5.01 -18.89 22.88
CA ASP A 326 -6.32 -19.55 22.73
C ASP A 326 -6.89 -19.38 21.31
N LEU A 327 -6.73 -18.19 20.72
CA LEU A 327 -7.18 -17.91 19.36
C LEU A 327 -6.44 -18.78 18.32
N LEU A 328 -5.12 -18.86 18.43
CA LEU A 328 -4.29 -19.68 17.53
C LEU A 328 -4.53 -21.18 17.71
N SER A 329 -4.78 -21.64 18.94
CA SER A 329 -5.05 -23.06 19.21
C SER A 329 -6.45 -23.50 18.77
N LYS A 330 -7.48 -22.65 18.90
CA LYS A 330 -8.85 -22.92 18.43
C LYS A 330 -8.96 -22.95 16.91
N GLU A 331 -8.30 -22.02 16.20
CA GLU A 331 -8.24 -22.10 14.73
C GLU A 331 -7.48 -23.35 14.25
N GLN A 332 -6.43 -23.78 14.95
CA GLN A 332 -5.77 -25.06 14.65
C GLN A 332 -6.71 -26.27 14.80
N HIS A 333 -7.69 -26.23 15.71
CA HIS A 333 -8.64 -27.35 15.92
C HIS A 333 -9.85 -27.33 14.99
N ASN A 334 -10.18 -26.17 14.40
CA ASN A 334 -11.24 -26.05 13.39
C ASN A 334 -10.76 -26.29 11.96
N ILE A 335 -9.46 -26.53 11.78
CA ILE A 335 -8.92 -27.15 10.57
C ILE A 335 -8.94 -28.66 10.84
N PRO A 336 -9.76 -29.46 10.14
CA PRO A 336 -9.66 -30.92 10.22
C PRO A 336 -8.25 -31.34 9.77
N LEU A 337 -7.37 -31.59 10.73
CA LEU A 337 -5.99 -31.98 10.48
C LEU A 337 -5.85 -33.46 10.09
N ASP A 338 -6.95 -34.22 10.08
CA ASP A 338 -6.92 -35.64 9.72
C ASP A 338 -6.92 -35.90 8.20
N ASP A 339 -7.28 -34.92 7.35
CA ASP A 339 -7.25 -35.06 5.89
C ASP A 339 -6.24 -34.11 5.18
N ALA A 340 -5.53 -33.26 5.94
CA ALA A 340 -4.67 -32.22 5.41
C ALA A 340 -3.29 -32.64 4.81
N PRO A 341 -2.64 -33.78 5.16
CA PRO A 341 -1.32 -34.06 4.61
C PRO A 341 -1.34 -34.36 3.10
N ALA A 342 -2.47 -34.82 2.55
CA ALA A 342 -2.58 -35.14 1.12
C ALA A 342 -2.90 -33.91 0.25
N LEU A 343 -3.73 -32.99 0.76
CA LEU A 343 -4.18 -31.81 0.01
C LEU A 343 -3.16 -30.65 0.03
N GLN A 344 -2.30 -30.53 1.06
CA GLN A 344 -1.23 -29.52 1.05
C GLN A 344 -0.16 -29.83 0.00
N ASP A 345 0.19 -31.10 -0.21
CA ASP A 345 1.11 -31.50 -1.27
C ASP A 345 0.46 -31.41 -2.66
N GLU A 346 -0.85 -31.69 -2.80
CA GLU A 346 -1.59 -31.47 -4.06
C GLU A 346 -1.77 -29.98 -4.39
N PHE A 347 -2.16 -29.12 -3.45
CA PHE A 347 -2.31 -27.68 -3.72
C PHE A 347 -0.96 -26.96 -3.90
N ALA A 348 0.09 -27.36 -3.16
CA ALA A 348 1.43 -26.82 -3.36
C ALA A 348 2.04 -27.28 -4.71
N SER A 349 1.70 -28.48 -5.18
CA SER A 349 2.15 -28.98 -6.49
C SER A 349 1.34 -28.41 -7.66
N VAL A 350 0.01 -28.24 -7.53
CA VAL A 350 -0.85 -27.57 -8.52
C VAL A 350 -0.48 -26.09 -8.63
N GLY A 351 -0.27 -25.41 -7.50
CA GLY A 351 0.20 -24.03 -7.48
C GLY A 351 1.57 -23.88 -8.16
N PHE A 352 2.53 -24.76 -7.87
CA PHE A 352 3.83 -24.73 -8.53
C PHE A 352 3.73 -25.01 -10.03
N LEU A 353 2.87 -25.94 -10.47
CA LEU A 353 2.67 -26.26 -11.89
C LEU A 353 2.10 -25.06 -12.67
N ILE A 354 1.12 -24.36 -12.09
CA ILE A 354 0.57 -23.13 -12.67
C ILE A 354 1.67 -22.06 -12.80
N LEU A 355 2.44 -21.85 -11.73
CA LEU A 355 3.53 -20.87 -11.72
C LEU A 355 4.63 -21.23 -12.72
N ALA A 356 4.94 -22.51 -12.89
CA ALA A 356 5.86 -23.01 -13.90
C ALA A 356 5.36 -22.73 -15.32
N LEU A 357 4.07 -22.96 -15.60
CA LEU A 357 3.45 -22.66 -16.89
C LEU A 357 3.46 -21.16 -17.19
N LEU A 358 3.15 -20.32 -16.20
CA LEU A 358 3.21 -18.86 -16.32
C LEU A 358 4.64 -18.37 -16.54
N ALA A 359 5.62 -18.91 -15.81
CA ALA A 359 7.03 -18.58 -15.99
C ALA A 359 7.53 -18.99 -17.39
N PHE A 360 7.13 -20.16 -17.89
CA PHE A 360 7.42 -20.61 -19.24
C PHE A 360 6.80 -19.67 -20.29
N ALA A 361 5.51 -19.35 -20.15
CA ALA A 361 4.82 -18.43 -21.06
C ALA A 361 5.44 -17.03 -21.04
N ALA A 362 5.81 -16.52 -19.87
CA ALA A 362 6.51 -15.24 -19.72
C ALA A 362 7.88 -15.25 -20.42
N GLY A 363 8.61 -16.38 -20.38
CA GLY A 363 9.85 -16.57 -21.13
C GLY A 363 9.63 -16.53 -22.65
N VAL A 364 8.58 -17.19 -23.14
CA VAL A 364 8.21 -17.17 -24.57
C VAL A 364 7.79 -15.76 -25.00
N LEU A 365 6.96 -15.07 -24.21
CA LEU A 365 6.54 -13.69 -24.48
C LEU A 365 7.72 -12.72 -24.46
N SER A 366 8.67 -12.93 -23.55
CA SER A 366 9.90 -12.13 -23.47
C SER A 366 10.72 -12.24 -24.74
N PHE A 367 10.76 -13.40 -25.40
CA PHE A 367 11.43 -13.56 -26.70
C PHE A 367 10.81 -12.68 -27.81
N LEU A 368 9.51 -12.38 -27.75
CA LEU A 368 8.83 -11.51 -28.71
C LEU A 368 9.05 -10.01 -28.43
N SER A 369 9.68 -9.67 -27.30
CA SER A 369 9.89 -8.28 -26.92
C SER A 369 10.88 -7.59 -27.88
N PRO A 370 10.64 -6.33 -28.26
CA PRO A 370 11.50 -5.60 -29.21
C PRO A 370 12.95 -5.44 -28.75
N CYS A 371 13.23 -5.61 -27.45
CA CYS A 371 14.60 -5.65 -26.93
C CYS A 371 15.38 -6.89 -27.37
N CYS A 372 14.71 -7.94 -27.88
CA CYS A 372 15.32 -9.21 -28.26
C CYS A 372 15.85 -9.34 -29.67
N LEU A 373 15.35 -8.48 -30.54
CA LEU A 373 15.74 -8.44 -31.94
C LEU A 373 17.26 -8.28 -32.15
N PRO A 374 17.97 -7.37 -31.44
CA PRO A 374 19.41 -7.17 -31.64
C PRO A 374 20.23 -8.42 -31.36
N VAL A 375 19.88 -9.19 -30.33
CA VAL A 375 20.62 -10.41 -29.98
C VAL A 375 20.37 -11.53 -30.97
N LEU A 376 19.16 -11.62 -31.50
CA LEU A 376 18.88 -12.52 -32.59
C LEU A 376 19.77 -12.21 -33.81
N THR A 377 19.94 -10.93 -34.16
CA THR A 377 20.83 -10.52 -35.26
C THR A 377 22.32 -10.79 -34.96
N ALA A 378 22.78 -10.59 -33.73
CA ALA A 378 24.15 -10.88 -33.31
C ALA A 378 24.45 -12.38 -33.30
N TYR A 379 23.52 -13.19 -32.80
CA TYR A 379 23.61 -14.65 -32.81
C TYR A 379 23.64 -15.20 -34.25
N PHE A 380 22.83 -14.63 -35.15
CA PHE A 380 22.86 -14.97 -36.58
C PHE A 380 24.16 -14.54 -37.25
N ALA A 381 24.69 -13.36 -36.95
CA ALA A 381 25.99 -12.94 -37.47
C ALA A 381 27.13 -13.87 -37.02
N HIS A 382 27.04 -14.41 -35.79
CA HIS A 382 28.01 -15.36 -35.25
C HIS A 382 27.92 -16.75 -35.90
N ASN A 383 26.71 -17.24 -36.16
CA ASN A 383 26.46 -18.59 -36.68
C ASN A 383 26.27 -18.66 -38.21
N ALA A 384 26.34 -17.54 -38.93
CA ALA A 384 26.13 -17.46 -40.39
C ALA A 384 27.04 -18.37 -41.24
N HIS A 385 28.14 -18.89 -40.68
CA HIS A 385 29.13 -19.73 -41.37
C HIS A 385 29.40 -21.08 -40.70
N ALA A 386 28.59 -21.50 -39.72
CA ALA A 386 28.79 -22.73 -38.96
C ALA A 386 28.06 -23.94 -39.59
N LYS A 387 28.63 -25.15 -39.47
CA LYS A 387 27.98 -26.40 -39.93
C LYS A 387 26.81 -26.76 -39.01
N ARG A 388 25.76 -27.43 -39.54
CA ARG A 388 24.52 -27.77 -38.79
C ARG A 388 24.74 -28.35 -37.38
N GLY A 389 25.72 -29.25 -37.23
CA GLY A 389 26.03 -29.86 -35.93
C GLY A 389 26.73 -28.93 -34.93
N ASP A 390 27.43 -27.91 -35.42
CA ASP A 390 28.13 -26.93 -34.58
C ASP A 390 27.17 -25.82 -34.13
N VAL A 391 26.18 -25.47 -34.95
CA VAL A 391 25.12 -24.52 -34.58
C VAL A 391 24.30 -25.05 -33.40
N LEU A 392 23.81 -26.30 -33.49
CA LEU A 392 23.01 -26.90 -32.42
C LEU A 392 23.80 -27.00 -31.10
N LYS A 393 25.06 -27.41 -31.16
CA LYS A 393 25.95 -27.43 -29.99
C LYS A 393 26.10 -26.02 -29.40
N ASN A 394 26.37 -25.02 -30.24
CA ASN A 394 26.51 -23.64 -29.77
C ASN A 394 25.22 -23.08 -29.16
N THR A 395 24.03 -23.40 -29.70
CA THR A 395 22.74 -23.00 -29.11
C THR A 395 22.50 -23.63 -27.73
N ILE A 396 22.82 -24.91 -27.57
CA ILE A 396 22.68 -25.62 -26.28
C ILE A 396 23.63 -25.02 -25.24
N PHE A 397 24.89 -24.77 -25.60
CA PHE A 397 25.84 -24.13 -24.69
C PHE A 397 25.43 -22.70 -24.34
N PHE A 398 24.86 -21.93 -25.27
CA PHE A 398 24.28 -20.61 -25.00
C PHE A 398 23.12 -20.69 -24.00
N PHE A 399 22.20 -21.63 -24.20
CA PHE A 399 21.09 -21.88 -23.27
C PHE A 399 21.58 -22.25 -21.87
N LEU A 400 22.59 -23.12 -21.76
CA LEU A 400 23.19 -23.48 -20.48
C LEU A 400 23.78 -22.27 -19.75
N GLY A 401 24.39 -21.32 -20.48
CA GLY A 401 24.90 -20.07 -19.90
C GLY A 401 23.79 -19.21 -19.31
N LEU A 402 22.69 -19.06 -20.05
CA LEU A 402 21.50 -18.33 -19.62
C LEU A 402 20.84 -18.97 -18.39
N ALA A 403 20.60 -20.27 -18.44
CA ALA A 403 19.99 -21.05 -17.37
C ALA A 403 20.82 -20.99 -16.08
N THR A 404 22.15 -21.08 -16.17
CA THR A 404 23.04 -21.02 -15.01
C THR A 404 22.87 -19.70 -14.25
N VAL A 405 22.89 -18.56 -14.95
CA VAL A 405 22.79 -17.24 -14.33
C VAL A 405 21.41 -17.04 -13.69
N PHE A 406 20.33 -17.42 -14.37
CA PHE A 406 18.98 -17.26 -13.83
C PHE A 406 18.71 -18.18 -12.63
N SER A 407 19.20 -19.42 -12.64
CA SER A 407 19.09 -20.32 -11.48
C SER A 407 19.85 -19.79 -10.26
N VAL A 408 21.04 -19.22 -10.46
CA VAL A 408 21.82 -18.59 -9.37
C VAL A 408 21.11 -17.35 -8.83
N LEU A 409 20.53 -16.51 -9.70
CA LEU A 409 19.73 -15.35 -9.28
C LEU A 409 18.47 -15.77 -8.51
N GLY A 410 17.81 -16.86 -8.90
CA GLY A 410 16.65 -17.40 -8.19
C GLY A 410 16.98 -17.93 -6.81
N MET A 411 18.15 -18.54 -6.66
CA MET A 411 18.66 -18.98 -5.36
C MET A 411 19.02 -17.79 -4.45
N GLY A 412 19.53 -16.69 -5.01
CA GLY A 412 19.89 -15.47 -4.27
C GLY A 412 18.70 -14.53 -3.97
N ALA A 413 17.53 -14.77 -4.58
CA ALA A 413 16.36 -13.91 -4.48
C ALA A 413 15.90 -13.67 -3.04
N THR A 414 15.94 -14.71 -2.20
CA THR A 414 15.47 -14.66 -0.81
C THR A 414 16.39 -13.82 0.08
N LEU A 415 17.71 -13.84 -0.18
CA LEU A 415 18.71 -13.07 0.59
C LEU A 415 18.77 -11.60 0.14
N ILE A 416 18.60 -11.35 -1.16
CA ILE A 416 18.74 -10.01 -1.76
C ILE A 416 17.42 -9.23 -1.71
N GLY A 417 16.26 -9.92 -1.68
CA GLY A 417 14.94 -9.30 -1.72
C GLY A 417 14.57 -8.48 -0.48
N SER A 418 15.20 -8.70 0.67
CA SER A 418 15.05 -7.84 1.85
C SER A 418 15.79 -6.50 1.67
N LEU A 419 17.03 -6.55 1.17
CA LEU A 419 17.86 -5.37 0.89
C LEU A 419 17.34 -4.54 -0.29
N PHE A 420 16.73 -5.17 -1.30
CA PHE A 420 16.22 -4.49 -2.49
C PHE A 420 14.99 -3.59 -2.20
N ARG A 421 14.22 -3.91 -1.15
CA ARG A 421 12.99 -3.17 -0.78
C ARG A 421 13.26 -1.79 -0.21
N GLU A 422 14.40 -1.58 0.44
CA GLU A 422 14.70 -0.32 1.13
C GLU A 422 15.29 0.76 0.18
N GLN A 423 15.92 0.36 -0.94
CA GLN A 423 16.60 1.28 -1.90
C GLN A 423 16.11 1.14 -3.36
N GLN A 424 14.90 0.63 -3.60
CA GLN A 424 14.36 0.34 -4.94
C GLN A 424 14.50 1.50 -5.95
N SER A 425 14.29 2.76 -5.51
CA SER A 425 14.40 3.93 -6.40
C SER A 425 15.83 4.17 -6.93
N LEU A 426 16.84 3.95 -6.11
CA LEU A 426 18.24 4.16 -6.50
C LEU A 426 18.69 3.11 -7.53
N PHE A 427 18.25 1.86 -7.36
CA PHE A 427 18.51 0.78 -8.33
C PHE A 427 17.85 1.03 -9.69
N THR A 428 16.59 1.48 -9.71
CA THR A 428 15.86 1.77 -10.96
C THR A 428 16.51 2.93 -11.72
N GLN A 429 16.97 3.98 -11.02
CA GLN A 429 17.69 5.10 -11.63
C GLN A 429 19.03 4.67 -12.23
N VAL A 430 19.84 3.88 -11.50
CA VAL A 430 21.12 3.36 -12.00
C VAL A 430 20.91 2.47 -13.22
N ALA A 431 19.93 1.58 -13.20
CA ALA A 431 19.58 0.72 -14.32
C ALA A 431 19.13 1.53 -15.55
N GLY A 432 18.30 2.57 -15.35
CA GLY A 432 17.86 3.47 -16.42
C GLY A 432 19.02 4.20 -17.10
N VAL A 433 19.98 4.73 -16.32
CA VAL A 433 21.18 5.39 -16.87
C VAL A 433 22.02 4.42 -17.70
N ILE A 434 22.25 3.20 -17.21
CA ILE A 434 23.00 2.17 -17.94
C ILE A 434 22.32 1.83 -19.27
N ILE A 435 21.00 1.65 -19.28
CA ILE A 435 20.23 1.36 -20.50
C ILE A 435 20.35 2.51 -21.52
N ILE A 436 20.24 3.76 -21.08
CA ILE A 436 20.38 4.94 -21.96
C ILE A 436 21.77 4.97 -22.61
N ILE A 437 22.83 4.71 -21.83
CA ILE A 437 24.21 4.64 -22.34
C ILE A 437 24.35 3.53 -23.39
N LEU A 438 23.78 2.34 -23.14
CA LEU A 438 23.80 1.22 -24.08
C LEU A 438 23.04 1.54 -25.38
N GLY A 439 21.89 2.20 -25.31
CA GLY A 439 21.14 2.64 -26.47
C GLY A 439 21.90 3.67 -27.31
N LEU A 440 22.56 4.64 -26.66
CA LEU A 440 23.41 5.62 -27.35
C LEU A 440 24.61 4.97 -28.05
N LEU A 441 25.23 3.95 -27.45
CA LEU A 441 26.32 3.18 -28.06
C LEU A 441 25.87 2.35 -29.27
N GLU A 442 24.63 1.86 -29.26
CA GLU A 442 24.02 1.14 -30.39
C GLU A 442 23.77 2.08 -31.57
N ILE A 443 23.21 3.28 -31.33
CA ILE A 443 22.99 4.29 -32.38
C ILE A 443 24.35 4.79 -32.90
N ALA A 444 25.38 4.93 -32.06
CA ALA A 444 26.75 5.34 -32.45
C ALA A 444 27.47 4.39 -33.44
N GLY A 445 26.86 3.27 -33.82
CA GLY A 445 27.44 2.32 -34.79
C GLY A 445 28.65 1.57 -34.25
N LYS A 446 29.01 1.75 -32.97
CA LYS A 446 29.99 0.91 -32.27
C LYS A 446 29.39 -0.42 -31.82
N GLY A 447 28.06 -0.51 -31.74
CA GLY A 447 27.31 -1.69 -31.30
C GLY A 447 27.75 -2.20 -29.93
N PHE A 448 27.18 -3.32 -29.48
CA PHE A 448 27.69 -4.06 -28.31
C PHE A 448 29.14 -4.58 -28.50
N SER A 449 29.71 -4.42 -29.70
CA SER A 449 31.08 -4.79 -30.02
C SER A 449 32.11 -3.74 -29.61
N GLY A 450 31.69 -2.57 -29.09
CA GLY A 450 32.59 -1.51 -28.61
C GLY A 450 33.43 -1.88 -27.38
N LEU A 451 32.90 -2.74 -26.49
CA LEU A 451 33.74 -3.48 -25.54
C LEU A 451 34.24 -4.75 -26.24
N GLN A 452 35.29 -4.63 -27.04
CA GLN A 452 36.04 -5.80 -27.47
C GLN A 452 36.82 -6.35 -26.26
N LEU A 453 36.13 -7.01 -25.34
CA LEU A 453 36.76 -8.05 -24.54
C LEU A 453 37.25 -9.09 -25.55
N SER A 454 38.55 -9.04 -25.84
CA SER A 454 39.25 -9.96 -26.74
C SER A 454 39.24 -11.37 -26.13
N VAL A 455 38.08 -12.01 -26.11
CA VAL A 455 37.97 -13.44 -25.83
C VAL A 455 38.40 -14.15 -27.11
N ARG A 456 39.65 -14.60 -27.11
CA ARG A 456 40.44 -15.11 -28.24
C ARG A 456 39.89 -16.39 -28.89
N ASN A 457 38.76 -16.94 -28.43
CA ASN A 457 38.17 -18.19 -28.93
C ASN A 457 36.75 -17.99 -29.48
N ARG A 458 36.66 -17.51 -30.73
CA ARG A 458 35.41 -17.16 -31.41
C ARG A 458 34.63 -18.33 -32.06
N LYS A 459 35.02 -19.59 -31.85
CA LYS A 459 34.37 -20.75 -32.51
C LYS A 459 34.12 -21.95 -31.59
N THR A 460 34.34 -21.81 -30.28
CA THR A 460 34.21 -22.93 -29.33
C THR A 460 32.88 -22.85 -28.57
N PRO A 461 32.30 -23.99 -28.16
CA PRO A 461 31.07 -24.04 -27.37
C PRO A 461 31.14 -23.21 -26.08
N ILE A 462 32.32 -23.06 -25.49
CA ILE A 462 32.60 -22.18 -24.35
C ILE A 462 32.32 -20.70 -24.66
N GLY A 463 32.63 -20.24 -25.87
CA GLY A 463 32.33 -18.88 -26.30
C GLY A 463 30.82 -18.60 -26.34
N SER A 464 30.04 -19.59 -26.76
CA SER A 464 28.58 -19.52 -26.79
C SER A 464 27.98 -19.51 -25.37
N TYR A 465 28.55 -20.29 -24.45
CA TYR A 465 28.16 -20.30 -23.03
C TYR A 465 28.40 -18.94 -22.35
N LEU A 466 29.60 -18.39 -22.49
CA LEU A 466 29.93 -17.08 -21.92
C LEU A 466 29.06 -15.96 -22.50
N PHE A 467 28.76 -16.04 -23.80
CA PHE A 467 27.84 -15.10 -24.45
C PHE A 467 26.43 -15.19 -23.85
N GLY A 468 25.92 -16.39 -23.59
CA GLY A 468 24.64 -16.61 -22.90
C GLY A 468 24.61 -16.09 -21.47
N ALA A 469 25.70 -16.25 -20.72
CA ALA A 469 25.81 -15.75 -19.35
C ALA A 469 25.85 -14.21 -19.29
N VAL A 470 26.66 -13.57 -20.13
CA VAL A 470 26.74 -12.09 -20.23
C VAL A 470 25.40 -11.50 -20.65
N PHE A 471 24.70 -12.20 -21.55
CA PHE A 471 23.38 -11.81 -22.01
C PHE A 471 22.34 -11.86 -20.89
N ALA A 472 22.32 -12.93 -20.07
CA ALA A 472 21.41 -13.02 -18.92
C ALA A 472 21.58 -11.83 -17.96
N VAL A 473 22.83 -11.42 -17.68
CA VAL A 473 23.12 -10.28 -16.81
C VAL A 473 22.74 -8.95 -17.48
N GLY A 474 23.10 -8.76 -18.76
CA GLY A 474 22.90 -7.50 -19.48
C GLY A 474 21.44 -7.17 -19.79
N TRP A 475 20.55 -8.16 -19.76
CA TRP A 475 19.14 -8.01 -20.09
C TRP A 475 18.17 -7.99 -18.91
N SER A 476 18.67 -8.25 -17.70
CA SER A 476 17.90 -8.13 -16.46
C SER A 476 17.23 -6.77 -16.29
N ALA A 477 17.77 -5.71 -16.90
CA ALA A 477 17.23 -4.36 -16.77
C ALA A 477 15.96 -4.10 -17.63
N CYS A 478 15.81 -4.75 -18.78
CA CYS A 478 14.65 -4.57 -19.69
C CYS A 478 13.52 -5.58 -19.40
N ILE A 479 13.86 -6.75 -18.90
CA ILE A 479 12.93 -7.80 -18.44
C ILE A 479 12.62 -7.63 -16.94
N GLY A 480 13.28 -6.67 -16.30
CA GLY A 480 13.29 -6.40 -14.87
C GLY A 480 11.92 -6.49 -14.19
N PRO A 481 10.84 -5.89 -14.72
CA PRO A 481 9.52 -5.98 -14.08
C PRO A 481 8.97 -7.41 -14.01
N ILE A 482 9.13 -8.20 -15.07
CA ILE A 482 8.67 -9.59 -15.15
C ILE A 482 9.55 -10.46 -14.25
N LEU A 483 10.87 -10.29 -14.36
CA LEU A 483 11.84 -11.04 -13.55
C LEU A 483 11.70 -10.70 -12.06
N ALA A 484 11.47 -9.44 -11.70
CA ALA A 484 11.22 -9.00 -10.33
C ALA A 484 9.92 -9.57 -9.78
N SER A 485 8.86 -9.65 -10.60
CA SER A 485 7.60 -10.29 -10.21
C SER A 485 7.81 -11.78 -9.93
N LEU A 486 8.56 -12.48 -10.78
CA LEU A 486 8.92 -13.90 -10.56
C LEU A 486 9.85 -14.11 -9.35
N LEU A 487 10.82 -13.21 -9.13
CA LEU A 487 11.72 -13.26 -7.95
C LEU A 487 10.97 -12.97 -6.65
N LEU A 488 10.03 -12.01 -6.67
CA LEU A 488 9.18 -11.68 -5.53
C LEU A 488 8.24 -12.84 -5.19
N LEU A 489 7.63 -13.43 -6.21
CA LEU A 489 6.77 -14.60 -6.05
C LEU A 489 7.57 -15.84 -5.61
N SER A 490 8.79 -16.00 -6.10
CA SER A 490 9.72 -17.02 -5.61
C SER A 490 10.05 -16.81 -4.12
N ALA A 491 10.22 -15.57 -3.67
CA ALA A 491 10.56 -15.25 -2.29
C ALA A 491 9.43 -15.61 -1.30
N THR A 492 8.17 -15.69 -1.75
CA THR A 492 7.04 -16.09 -0.90
C THR A 492 6.88 -17.61 -0.78
N THR A 493 7.45 -18.40 -1.70
CA THR A 493 7.33 -19.88 -1.69
C THR A 493 8.23 -20.61 -0.68
N GLY A 494 9.02 -19.87 0.11
CA GLY A 494 9.79 -20.37 1.27
C GLY A 494 10.90 -21.41 0.99
N THR A 495 11.01 -21.92 -0.23
CA THR A 495 11.93 -23.02 -0.58
C THR A 495 12.98 -22.57 -1.59
N LEU A 496 14.26 -22.55 -1.19
CA LEU A 496 15.42 -22.17 -2.03
C LEU A 496 15.44 -22.86 -3.41
N PHE A 497 14.97 -24.11 -3.47
CA PHE A 497 14.97 -24.92 -4.69
C PHE A 497 13.87 -24.54 -5.69
N LYS A 498 12.67 -24.17 -5.20
CA LYS A 498 11.51 -23.84 -6.04
C LYS A 498 11.77 -22.57 -6.87
N GLY A 499 12.42 -21.57 -6.29
CA GLY A 499 12.80 -20.34 -6.98
C GLY A 499 13.80 -20.51 -8.12
N SER A 500 14.84 -21.32 -7.89
CA SER A 500 15.81 -21.69 -8.92
C SER A 500 15.14 -22.47 -10.06
N LEU A 501 14.22 -23.38 -9.74
CA LEU A 501 13.50 -24.19 -10.72
C LEU A 501 12.52 -23.35 -11.57
N LEU A 502 11.81 -22.38 -10.97
CA LEU A 502 10.94 -21.45 -11.69
C LEU A 502 11.71 -20.60 -12.72
N LEU A 503 12.86 -20.05 -12.32
CA LEU A 503 13.70 -19.27 -13.24
C LEU A 503 14.42 -20.12 -14.28
N PHE A 504 14.67 -21.39 -13.98
CA PHE A 504 15.13 -22.36 -14.98
C PHE A 504 14.05 -22.62 -16.04
N ILE A 505 12.79 -22.78 -15.63
CA ILE A 505 11.65 -22.96 -16.54
C ILE A 505 11.41 -21.71 -17.39
N TYR A 506 11.55 -20.52 -16.80
CA TYR A 506 11.57 -19.25 -17.52
C TYR A 506 12.68 -19.20 -18.58
N ALA A 507 13.90 -19.63 -18.23
CA ALA A 507 15.01 -19.73 -19.17
C ALA A 507 14.69 -20.67 -20.34
N ILE A 508 14.05 -21.83 -20.06
CA ILE A 508 13.58 -22.77 -21.10
C ILE A 508 12.59 -22.09 -22.04
N GLY A 509 11.62 -21.36 -21.50
CA GLY A 509 10.65 -20.59 -22.29
C GLY A 509 11.31 -19.60 -23.25
N LEU A 510 12.39 -18.94 -22.82
CA LEU A 510 13.17 -18.03 -23.67
C LEU A 510 14.04 -18.78 -24.70
N GLY A 511 14.65 -19.91 -24.30
CA GLY A 511 15.58 -20.67 -25.12
C GLY A 511 14.92 -21.51 -26.22
N LEU A 512 13.70 -22.01 -25.98
CA LEU A 512 13.02 -22.92 -26.90
C LEU A 512 12.67 -22.25 -28.26
N PRO A 513 12.10 -21.03 -28.31
CA PRO A 513 11.88 -20.32 -29.57
C PRO A 513 13.17 -20.06 -30.35
N LEU A 514 14.28 -19.77 -29.67
CA LEU A 514 15.59 -19.57 -30.29
C LEU A 514 16.11 -20.84 -30.98
N ILE A 515 15.96 -21.99 -30.32
CA ILE A 515 16.36 -23.29 -30.87
C ILE A 515 15.50 -23.62 -32.10
N ILE A 516 14.17 -23.45 -32.00
CA ILE A 516 13.23 -23.69 -33.11
C ILE A 516 13.55 -22.79 -34.31
N LEU A 517 13.85 -21.52 -34.05
CA LEU A 517 14.22 -20.58 -35.10
C LEU A 517 15.54 -20.96 -35.74
N SER A 518 16.52 -21.42 -34.96
CA SER A 518 17.80 -21.92 -35.47
C SER A 518 17.66 -23.09 -36.47
N PHE A 519 16.65 -23.96 -36.30
CA PHE A 519 16.34 -25.02 -37.26
C PHE A 519 15.65 -24.51 -38.54
N SER A 520 14.83 -23.46 -38.42
CA SER A 520 14.01 -22.95 -39.54
C SER A 520 14.79 -22.04 -40.51
N LEU A 521 15.97 -21.56 -40.12
CA LEU A 521 16.80 -20.65 -40.93
C LEU A 521 17.32 -21.27 -42.23
N ASP A 522 17.49 -22.60 -42.26
CA ASP A 522 18.01 -23.29 -43.44
C ASP A 522 16.99 -23.36 -44.59
N LYS A 523 15.71 -23.11 -44.29
CA LYS A 523 14.61 -23.03 -45.28
C LYS A 523 14.24 -21.60 -45.65
N MET A 524 14.91 -20.60 -45.09
CA MET A 524 14.48 -19.21 -45.17
C MET A 524 14.98 -18.52 -46.47
N SER A 525 14.04 -17.99 -47.26
CA SER A 525 14.33 -17.41 -48.59
C SER A 525 15.21 -16.15 -48.53
N LYS A 526 15.99 -15.88 -49.61
CA LYS A 526 16.85 -14.69 -49.76
C LYS A 526 16.14 -13.34 -49.54
N ARG A 527 14.80 -13.27 -49.67
CA ARG A 527 13.98 -12.06 -49.39
C ARG A 527 13.87 -11.77 -47.90
N ALA A 528 13.63 -12.78 -47.07
CA ALA A 528 13.55 -12.61 -45.62
C ALA A 528 14.91 -12.14 -45.06
N TRP A 529 16.01 -12.64 -45.62
CA TRP A 529 17.36 -12.23 -45.26
C TRP A 529 17.67 -10.76 -45.61
N LYS A 530 17.09 -10.24 -46.70
CA LYS A 530 17.23 -8.83 -47.12
C LYS A 530 16.37 -7.89 -46.25
N PHE A 531 15.24 -8.38 -45.72
CA PHE A 531 14.39 -7.64 -44.78
C PHE A 531 15.02 -7.56 -43.38
N LEU A 532 15.56 -8.67 -42.86
CA LEU A 532 16.22 -8.72 -41.55
C LEU A 532 17.52 -7.88 -41.46
N ARG A 533 18.25 -7.70 -42.57
CA ARG A 533 19.47 -6.87 -42.60
C ARG A 533 19.22 -5.36 -42.61
N GLY A 534 17.98 -4.92 -42.84
CA GLY A 534 17.66 -3.49 -42.97
C GLY A 534 18.36 -2.79 -44.15
N ARG A 535 18.08 -1.50 -44.32
CA ARG A 535 18.82 -0.65 -45.28
C ARG A 535 20.02 -0.04 -44.58
N GLU A 536 21.16 -0.01 -45.25
CA GLU A 536 22.36 0.69 -44.78
C GLU A 536 22.15 2.19 -44.94
N LEU A 537 22.14 2.92 -43.83
CA LEU A 537 22.03 4.38 -43.82
C LEU A 537 23.42 4.98 -43.64
N TYR A 538 23.75 5.91 -44.52
CA TYR A 538 25.03 6.62 -44.56
C TYR A 538 24.77 8.10 -44.32
N GLY A 539 25.41 8.68 -43.31
CA GLY A 539 25.29 10.10 -42.98
C GLY A 539 26.51 10.64 -42.25
N SER A 540 26.74 11.94 -42.36
CA SER A 540 27.75 12.67 -41.61
C SER A 540 27.07 13.77 -40.81
N LEU A 541 27.19 13.73 -39.49
CA LEU A 541 26.76 14.78 -38.59
C LEU A 541 27.96 15.19 -37.72
N LEU A 542 28.25 16.49 -37.64
CA LEU A 542 29.35 17.05 -36.83
C LEU A 542 30.72 16.33 -37.00
N GLY A 543 31.14 16.06 -38.25
CA GLY A 543 32.45 15.45 -38.53
C GLY A 543 32.58 13.96 -38.20
N TRP A 544 31.54 13.33 -37.63
CA TRP A 544 31.53 11.92 -37.30
C TRP A 544 30.82 11.14 -38.44
N LYS A 545 31.46 10.07 -38.94
CA LYS A 545 30.93 9.22 -40.02
C LYS A 545 30.28 7.97 -39.42
N TRP A 546 28.97 7.82 -39.60
CA TRP A 546 28.21 6.72 -38.98
C TRP A 546 27.81 5.72 -40.06
N ARG A 547 28.03 4.43 -39.80
CA ARG A 547 27.54 3.31 -40.62
C ARG A 547 26.60 2.50 -39.74
N VAL A 548 25.30 2.69 -39.90
CA VAL A 548 24.29 1.98 -39.10
C VAL A 548 23.20 1.40 -39.99
N HIS A 549 22.81 0.17 -39.66
CA HIS A 549 21.62 -0.44 -40.25
C HIS A 549 20.38 0.25 -39.69
N SER A 550 19.35 0.42 -40.52
CA SER A 550 18.06 0.99 -40.11
C SER A 550 17.44 0.27 -38.90
N THR A 551 17.72 -1.02 -38.74
CA THR A 551 17.28 -1.83 -37.60
C THR A 551 17.94 -1.40 -36.29
N SER A 552 19.27 -1.18 -36.28
CA SER A 552 20.03 -0.73 -35.10
C SER A 552 19.64 0.67 -34.62
N LEU A 553 19.23 1.54 -35.54
CA LEU A 553 18.76 2.88 -35.20
C LEU A 553 17.37 2.85 -34.54
N ILE A 554 16.48 1.99 -35.03
CA ILE A 554 15.14 1.79 -34.45
C ILE A 554 15.25 1.13 -33.07
N THR A 555 16.04 0.07 -32.93
CA THR A 555 16.24 -0.64 -31.64
C THR A 555 16.92 0.24 -30.61
N GLY A 556 18.00 0.94 -30.99
CA GLY A 556 18.68 1.89 -30.09
C GLY A 556 17.77 3.03 -29.63
N SER A 557 16.90 3.54 -30.50
CA SER A 557 15.92 4.58 -30.14
C SER A 557 14.87 4.07 -29.14
N ILE A 558 14.34 2.85 -29.35
CA ILE A 558 13.38 2.21 -28.43
C ILE A 558 14.03 1.97 -27.05
N ILE A 559 15.29 1.53 -27.01
CA ILE A 559 16.03 1.28 -25.78
C ILE A 559 16.24 2.58 -24.99
N ILE A 560 16.57 3.70 -25.64
CA ILE A 560 16.70 5.01 -24.98
C ILE A 560 15.36 5.45 -24.39
N VAL A 561 14.26 5.34 -25.15
CA VAL A 561 12.92 5.71 -24.66
C VAL A 561 12.55 4.88 -23.43
N LEU A 562 12.77 3.57 -23.47
CA LEU A 562 12.53 2.70 -22.31
C LEU A 562 13.43 3.07 -21.12
N GLY A 563 14.70 3.35 -21.35
CA GLY A 563 15.63 3.78 -20.29
C GLY A 563 15.20 5.07 -19.60
N VAL A 564 14.69 6.05 -20.35
CA VAL A 564 14.13 7.30 -19.80
C VAL A 564 12.84 7.05 -19.02
N LEU A 565 11.97 6.15 -19.49
CA LEU A 565 10.75 5.78 -18.78
C LEU A 565 11.02 5.02 -17.47
N ILE A 566 12.08 4.20 -17.43
CA ILE A 566 12.55 3.51 -16.22
C ILE A 566 13.17 4.53 -15.26
N PHE A 567 14.05 5.41 -15.74
CA PHE A 567 14.74 6.41 -14.90
C PHE A 567 13.79 7.32 -14.11
N ASN A 568 12.62 7.64 -14.68
CA ASN A 568 11.62 8.52 -14.06
C ASN A 568 10.51 7.76 -13.31
N ASP A 569 10.64 6.44 -13.11
CA ASP A 569 9.61 5.57 -12.52
C ASP A 569 8.25 5.57 -13.25
N TYR A 570 8.16 6.13 -14.47
CA TYR A 570 6.90 6.19 -15.24
C TYR A 570 6.39 4.81 -15.62
N LEU A 571 7.30 3.88 -15.97
CA LEU A 571 6.94 2.50 -16.26
C LEU A 571 6.33 1.78 -15.05
N TYR A 572 6.86 2.05 -13.85
CA TYR A 572 6.31 1.51 -12.61
C TYR A 572 4.93 2.09 -12.30
N ARG A 573 4.75 3.41 -12.45
CA ARG A 573 3.43 4.06 -12.25
C ARG A 573 2.39 3.63 -13.28
N LEU A 574 2.76 3.46 -14.54
CA LEU A 574 1.88 2.94 -15.59
C LEU A 574 1.44 1.50 -15.28
N ASN A 575 2.36 0.67 -14.78
CA ASN A 575 2.03 -0.69 -14.35
C ASN A 575 1.04 -0.69 -13.17
N GLN A 576 1.25 0.18 -12.18
CA GLN A 576 0.33 0.33 -11.04
C GLN A 576 -1.06 0.83 -11.48
N LEU A 577 -1.11 1.82 -12.38
CA LEU A 577 -2.36 2.31 -12.96
C LEU A 577 -3.08 1.23 -13.79
N ALA A 578 -2.33 0.40 -14.52
CA ALA A 578 -2.89 -0.72 -15.25
C ALA A 578 -3.46 -1.79 -14.28
N LEU A 579 -2.77 -2.09 -13.18
CA LEU A 579 -3.23 -3.06 -12.17
C LEU A 579 -4.42 -2.57 -11.34
N GLN A 580 -4.61 -1.26 -11.21
CA GLN A 580 -5.78 -0.64 -10.57
C GLN A 580 -6.97 -0.49 -11.53
N SER A 581 -6.79 -0.75 -12.82
CA SER A 581 -7.89 -0.72 -13.79
C SER A 581 -8.79 -1.95 -13.62
N SER A 582 -10.08 -1.71 -13.41
CA SER A 582 -11.11 -2.74 -13.27
C SER A 582 -11.11 -3.74 -14.42
N TYR A 583 -10.83 -3.29 -15.65
CA TYR A 583 -10.75 -4.14 -16.84
C TYR A 583 -9.59 -5.14 -16.78
N VAL A 584 -8.42 -4.71 -16.32
CA VAL A 584 -7.25 -5.59 -16.22
C VAL A 584 -7.46 -6.62 -15.11
N GLN A 585 -8.06 -6.22 -13.98
CA GLN A 585 -8.42 -7.14 -12.92
C GLN A 585 -9.47 -8.17 -13.38
N GLU A 586 -10.47 -7.77 -14.16
CA GLU A 586 -11.46 -8.68 -14.72
C GLU A 586 -10.82 -9.72 -15.66
N VAL A 587 -9.87 -9.31 -16.50
CA VAL A 587 -9.12 -10.24 -17.38
C VAL A 587 -8.27 -11.22 -16.57
N ILE A 588 -7.63 -10.76 -15.49
CA ILE A 588 -6.84 -11.62 -14.59
C ILE A 588 -7.75 -12.66 -13.91
N ILE A 589 -8.88 -12.22 -13.35
CA ILE A 589 -9.83 -13.10 -12.64
C ILE A 589 -10.44 -14.13 -13.60
N ARG A 590 -10.88 -13.71 -14.81
CA ARG A 590 -11.39 -14.64 -15.83
C ARG A 590 -10.32 -15.63 -16.30
N GLY A 591 -9.05 -15.19 -16.39
CA GLY A 591 -7.92 -16.05 -16.70
C GLY A 591 -7.66 -17.09 -15.61
N GLU A 592 -7.74 -16.68 -14.34
CA GLU A 592 -7.61 -17.56 -13.18
C GLU A 592 -8.73 -18.59 -13.13
N GLU A 593 -9.99 -18.17 -13.36
CA GLU A 593 -11.13 -19.08 -13.45
C GLU A 593 -11.01 -20.07 -14.61
N PHE A 594 -10.55 -19.63 -15.79
CA PHE A 594 -10.32 -20.50 -16.94
C PHE A 594 -9.26 -21.57 -16.64
N LEU A 595 -8.15 -21.18 -16.00
CA LEU A 595 -7.09 -22.10 -15.59
C LEU A 595 -7.57 -23.08 -14.52
N LYS A 596 -8.34 -22.62 -13.52
CA LYS A 596 -8.94 -23.50 -12.50
C LYS A 596 -9.87 -24.54 -13.14
N ARG A 597 -10.69 -24.15 -14.12
CA ARG A 597 -11.58 -25.07 -14.84
C ARG A 597 -10.83 -26.09 -15.70
N LEU A 598 -9.70 -25.71 -16.29
CA LEU A 598 -8.87 -26.60 -17.10
C LEU A 598 -8.10 -27.63 -16.26
N LEU A 599 -7.75 -27.30 -15.01
CA LEU A 599 -6.97 -28.15 -14.11
C LEU A 599 -7.83 -29.06 -13.21
N LEU A 600 -9.12 -28.74 -13.02
CA LEU A 600 -10.09 -29.55 -12.29
C LEU A 600 -10.85 -30.54 -13.19
N GLN A 601 -10.54 -30.58 -14.49
CA GLN A 601 -10.95 -31.61 -15.46
C GLN A 601 -9.77 -32.53 -15.74
#